data_AF-A0A1H3G1Y1-F1
#
_entry.id   AF-A0A1H3G1Y1-F1
#
_cell.length_a   1.000
_cell.length_b   1.000
_cell.length_c   1.000
_cell.angle_alpha   90.00
_cell.angle_beta   90.00
_cell.angle_gamma   90.00
#
_symmetry.space_group_name_H-M   'P 1'
#
loop_
_entity.id
_entity.type
_entity.pdbx_description
1 polymer ?
#
loop_
_entity_poly.entity_id
_entity_poly.type
_entity_poly.pdbx_seq_one_letter_code
_entity_poly.pdbx_strand_id
1 'polypeptide(L)'
;MRAWPFLIARGRRRGYSVLLAPDFLVTEQDYGFLEDNVRPLPGSAPFAVAGVTSPRGRPVCLVWADHTVTEADLDGGSTRDEHSRPLRLMTGFLCSGKVSEPSTEDIDKARADALETYRRFLEDEEHFAVESSAAFEAVSAGTPKATPPPDDKPRFWMWAGLAGLVVGGAVTTVVLLSGSEPEKPVNPCAQPTTGLAVLTTGTSPTVSCPPTKSSR
;
A
#
# COMPACT_ATOMS: atom_id res chain seq x y z
N MET A 1 19.87 1.56 -9.03
CA MET A 1 18.87 2.60 -8.65
C MET A 1 18.71 2.47 -7.15
N ARG A 2 18.75 3.56 -6.37
CA ARG A 2 18.59 3.42 -4.91
C ARG A 2 17.15 3.03 -4.56
N ALA A 3 17.02 1.99 -3.75
CA ALA A 3 15.78 1.50 -3.20
C ALA A 3 15.90 1.33 -1.68
N TRP A 4 14.79 1.48 -0.97
CA TRP A 4 14.74 1.40 0.48
C TRP A 4 13.71 0.35 0.90
N PRO A 5 14.09 -0.66 1.68
CA PRO A 5 13.15 -1.64 2.23
C PRO A 5 12.07 -0.98 3.07
N PHE A 6 10.89 -1.58 3.08
CA PHE A 6 9.86 -1.25 4.04
C PHE A 6 9.09 -2.49 4.47
N LEU A 7 8.43 -2.39 5.63
CA LEU A 7 7.60 -3.42 6.21
C LEU A 7 6.33 -2.81 6.80
N ILE A 8 5.20 -3.33 6.35
CA ILE A 8 3.93 -3.22 7.05
C ILE A 8 3.56 -4.61 7.51
N ALA A 9 3.33 -4.77 8.80
CA ALA A 9 3.01 -6.07 9.35
C ALA A 9 2.03 -5.95 10.50
N ARG A 10 1.46 -7.09 10.83
CA ARG A 10 0.57 -7.24 11.96
C ARG A 10 1.27 -8.00 13.09
N GLY A 11 1.08 -7.54 14.33
CA GLY A 11 1.55 -8.24 15.53
C GLY A 11 0.60 -9.33 16.02
N ARG A 12 1.00 -10.03 17.08
CA ARG A 12 0.15 -11.02 17.75
C ARG A 12 -1.00 -10.36 18.49
N ARG A 13 -0.77 -9.15 19.02
CA ARG A 13 -1.76 -8.35 19.77
C ARG A 13 -2.05 -7.01 19.09
N ARG A 14 -1.19 -6.56 18.18
CA ARG A 14 -1.36 -5.30 17.45
C ARG A 14 -1.99 -5.50 16.07
N GLY A 15 -2.64 -4.44 15.56
CA GLY A 15 -3.12 -4.36 14.18
C GLY A 15 -1.99 -4.27 13.17
N TYR A 16 -2.31 -4.00 11.91
CA TYR A 16 -1.29 -3.66 10.91
C TYR A 16 -0.68 -2.29 11.25
N SER A 17 0.63 -2.19 11.17
CA SER A 17 1.36 -0.93 11.27
C SER A 17 2.66 -0.98 10.47
N VAL A 18 3.19 0.17 10.08
CA VAL A 18 4.56 0.29 9.56
C VAL A 18 5.56 -0.02 10.67
N LEU A 19 6.51 -0.91 10.38
CA LEU A 19 7.58 -1.30 11.30
C LEU A 19 8.97 -0.92 10.79
N LEU A 20 9.15 -0.95 9.47
CA LEU A 20 10.39 -0.55 8.79
C LEU A 20 10.02 0.43 7.69
N ALA A 21 10.70 1.57 7.65
CA ALA A 21 10.49 2.58 6.62
C ALA A 21 11.81 3.26 6.20
N PRO A 22 11.88 3.82 4.99
CA PRO A 22 12.99 4.67 4.57
C PRO A 22 13.34 5.75 5.61
N ASP A 23 14.62 5.95 5.85
CA ASP A 23 15.17 6.92 6.81
C ASP A 23 14.58 8.33 6.68
N PHE A 24 14.41 8.79 5.44
CA PHE A 24 13.81 10.10 5.16
C PHE A 24 12.32 10.17 5.53
N LEU A 25 11.56 9.08 5.42
CA LEU A 25 10.16 9.04 5.87
C LEU A 25 10.05 9.00 7.39
N VAL A 26 10.96 8.29 8.07
CA VAL A 26 11.01 8.25 9.54
C VAL A 26 11.37 9.61 10.11
N THR A 27 12.40 10.26 9.56
CA THR A 27 12.88 11.57 10.00
C THR A 27 11.80 12.65 9.85
N GLU A 28 11.03 12.60 8.77
CA GLU A 28 9.97 13.57 8.47
C GLU A 28 8.62 13.20 9.11
N GLN A 29 8.53 12.05 9.80
CA GLN A 29 7.30 11.45 10.36
C GLN A 29 6.20 11.20 9.32
N ASP A 30 6.59 10.99 8.06
CA ASP A 30 5.70 10.83 6.90
C ASP A 30 5.49 9.34 6.53
N TYR A 31 5.96 8.39 7.36
CA TYR A 31 5.91 6.96 7.06
C TYR A 31 4.49 6.35 7.05
N GLY A 32 3.50 7.02 7.67
CA GLY A 32 2.08 6.60 7.60
C GLY A 32 1.55 6.53 6.16
N PHE A 33 2.17 7.28 5.24
CA PHE A 33 1.95 7.20 3.80
C PHE A 33 2.00 5.76 3.24
N LEU A 34 2.83 4.89 3.81
CA LEU A 34 2.95 3.51 3.36
C LEU A 34 1.64 2.73 3.60
N GLU A 35 0.97 2.94 4.74
CA GLU A 35 -0.31 2.27 5.07
C GLU A 35 -1.46 2.71 4.17
N ASP A 36 -1.39 3.94 3.64
CA ASP A 36 -2.39 4.47 2.73
C ASP A 36 -2.28 3.86 1.32
N ASN A 37 -1.07 3.49 0.90
CA ASN A 37 -0.77 3.13 -0.49
C ASN A 37 -0.48 1.63 -0.68
N VAL A 38 -0.06 0.92 0.35
CA VAL A 38 0.26 -0.52 0.28
C VAL A 38 -0.94 -1.32 0.78
N ARG A 39 -1.48 -2.19 -0.09
CA ARG A 39 -2.68 -2.99 0.19
C ARG A 39 -2.41 -4.50 0.03
N PRO A 40 -3.12 -5.36 0.79
CA PRO A 40 -2.96 -6.80 0.65
C PRO A 40 -3.19 -7.22 -0.79
N LEU A 41 -2.36 -8.12 -1.28
CA LEU A 41 -2.44 -8.60 -2.66
C LEU A 41 -3.58 -9.62 -2.77
N PRO A 42 -4.49 -9.47 -3.74
CA PRO A 42 -5.50 -10.49 -4.01
C PRO A 42 -4.89 -11.68 -4.74
N GLY A 43 -5.20 -12.90 -4.28
CA GLY A 43 -4.91 -14.13 -5.01
C GLY A 43 -3.43 -14.48 -5.12
N SER A 44 -2.99 -14.89 -6.32
CA SER A 44 -1.65 -15.45 -6.59
C SER A 44 -0.67 -14.45 -7.22
N ALA A 45 -0.97 -13.15 -7.18
CA ALA A 45 -0.07 -12.14 -7.73
C ALA A 45 1.24 -12.11 -6.91
N PRO A 46 2.42 -12.28 -7.55
CA PRO A 46 3.69 -12.39 -6.81
C PRO A 46 4.11 -11.05 -6.19
N PHE A 47 3.73 -9.94 -6.81
CA PHE A 47 4.02 -8.59 -6.34
C PHE A 47 3.03 -7.58 -6.93
N ALA A 48 2.98 -6.39 -6.33
CA ALA A 48 2.34 -5.20 -6.88
C ALA A 48 3.36 -4.08 -7.07
N VAL A 49 3.07 -3.21 -8.02
CA VAL A 49 3.83 -2.00 -8.33
C VAL A 49 2.88 -0.82 -8.36
N ALA A 50 3.20 0.24 -7.63
CA ALA A 50 2.40 1.47 -7.63
C ALA A 50 3.31 2.71 -7.72
N GLY A 51 3.06 3.53 -8.74
CA GLY A 51 3.60 4.89 -8.80
C GLY A 51 2.73 5.83 -7.98
N VAL A 52 3.32 6.47 -6.98
CA VAL A 52 2.60 7.30 -6.00
C VAL A 52 3.39 8.59 -5.73
N THR A 53 2.71 9.59 -5.18
CA THR A 53 3.36 10.85 -4.79
C THR A 53 3.51 10.86 -3.29
N SER A 54 4.75 11.01 -2.80
CA SER A 54 5.01 11.12 -1.36
C SER A 54 4.32 12.36 -0.76
N PRO A 55 4.14 12.43 0.57
CA PRO A 55 3.52 13.60 1.22
C PRO A 55 4.21 14.92 0.90
N ARG A 56 5.51 14.88 0.57
CA ARG A 56 6.31 16.04 0.15
C ARG A 56 6.26 16.33 -1.35
N GLY A 57 5.34 15.72 -2.09
CA GLY A 57 5.16 15.95 -3.53
C GLY A 57 6.16 15.22 -4.43
N ARG A 58 6.97 14.29 -3.91
CA ARG A 58 7.98 13.59 -4.71
C ARG A 58 7.38 12.34 -5.36
N PRO A 59 7.51 12.13 -6.68
CA PRO A 59 7.09 10.87 -7.29
C PRO A 59 8.00 9.74 -6.80
N VAL A 60 7.40 8.67 -6.31
CA VAL A 60 8.08 7.45 -5.88
C VAL A 60 7.35 6.24 -6.45
N CYS A 61 8.04 5.11 -6.53
CA CYS A 61 7.45 3.83 -6.88
C CYS A 61 7.57 2.89 -5.69
N LEU A 62 6.47 2.24 -5.35
CA LEU A 62 6.38 1.18 -4.36
C LEU A 62 6.30 -0.15 -5.09
N VAL A 63 7.10 -1.11 -4.67
CA VAL A 63 7.03 -2.50 -5.12
C VAL A 63 6.92 -3.37 -3.89
N TRP A 64 5.92 -4.24 -3.80
CA TRP A 64 5.71 -5.09 -2.62
C TRP A 64 5.12 -6.45 -2.94
N ALA A 65 5.37 -7.39 -2.03
CA ALA A 65 4.77 -8.71 -2.00
C ALA A 65 4.05 -8.93 -0.66
N ASP A 66 3.10 -9.86 -0.64
CA ASP A 66 2.37 -10.27 0.55
C ASP A 66 2.88 -11.65 0.98
N HIS A 67 3.34 -11.76 2.22
CA HIS A 67 3.97 -12.97 2.75
C HIS A 67 3.22 -13.43 3.99
N THR A 68 2.78 -14.69 4.00
CA THR A 68 2.25 -15.31 5.21
C THR A 68 3.40 -15.89 6.00
N VAL A 69 3.53 -15.47 7.26
CA VAL A 69 4.64 -15.87 8.13
C VAL A 69 4.62 -17.39 8.36
N THR A 70 5.78 -18.00 8.21
CA THR A 70 6.04 -19.42 8.44
C THR A 70 6.94 -19.61 9.65
N GLU A 71 7.04 -20.84 10.14
CA GLU A 71 7.92 -21.14 11.29
C GLU A 71 9.40 -20.89 10.97
N ALA A 72 9.80 -21.06 9.70
CA ALA A 72 11.15 -20.78 9.23
C ALA A 72 11.50 -19.28 9.31
N ASP A 73 10.50 -18.40 9.19
CA ASP A 73 10.71 -16.97 9.30
C ASP A 73 10.98 -16.54 10.74
N LEU A 74 10.47 -17.29 11.73
CA LEU A 74 10.48 -16.94 13.15
C LEU A 74 11.36 -17.85 14.01
N ASP A 75 12.23 -18.65 13.41
CA ASP A 75 13.11 -19.59 14.12
C ASP A 75 12.32 -20.51 15.10
N GLY A 76 11.12 -20.95 14.69
CA GLY A 76 10.23 -21.81 15.47
C GLY A 76 9.21 -21.08 16.37
N GLY A 77 9.09 -19.76 16.26
CA GLY A 77 8.08 -18.98 16.99
C GLY A 77 6.64 -19.16 16.49
N SER A 78 5.66 -18.70 17.27
CA SER A 78 4.23 -18.72 16.87
C SER A 78 3.99 -17.84 15.63
N THR A 79 3.40 -18.45 14.60
CA THR A 79 3.04 -17.85 13.31
C THR A 79 1.61 -17.29 13.26
N ARG A 80 0.89 -17.35 14.39
CA ARG A 80 -0.49 -16.89 14.53
C ARG A 80 -0.64 -15.84 15.62
N ASP A 81 -1.62 -14.98 15.44
CA ASP A 81 -2.04 -14.00 16.44
C ASP A 81 -2.88 -14.62 17.57
N GLU A 82 -3.29 -13.81 18.54
CA GLU A 82 -4.15 -14.24 19.67
C GLU A 82 -5.55 -14.73 19.27
N HIS A 83 -5.97 -14.44 18.04
CA HIS A 83 -7.23 -14.88 17.45
C HIS A 83 -7.05 -16.04 16.48
N SER A 84 -5.89 -16.72 16.51
CA SER A 84 -5.54 -17.84 15.63
C SER A 84 -5.51 -17.51 14.13
N ARG A 85 -5.43 -16.23 13.75
CA ARG A 85 -5.22 -15.79 12.37
C ARG A 85 -3.74 -15.86 12.02
N PRO A 86 -3.36 -16.27 10.81
CA PRO A 86 -1.97 -16.21 10.36
C PRO A 86 -1.43 -14.78 10.40
N LEU A 87 -0.17 -14.64 10.82
CA LEU A 87 0.56 -13.38 10.71
C LEU A 87 0.93 -13.14 9.24
N ARG A 88 0.79 -11.91 8.77
CA ARG A 88 1.05 -11.52 7.38
C ARG A 88 1.91 -10.28 7.32
N LEU A 89 2.83 -10.26 6.36
CA LEU A 89 3.78 -9.20 6.11
C LEU A 89 3.56 -8.65 4.71
N MET A 90 3.66 -7.34 4.58
CA MET A 90 3.69 -6.65 3.30
C MET A 90 5.09 -6.07 3.19
N THR A 91 5.94 -6.79 2.47
CA THR A 91 7.38 -6.51 2.37
C THR A 91 7.67 -6.00 0.98
N GLY A 92 8.49 -4.96 0.90
CA GLY A 92 8.77 -4.35 -0.39
C GLY A 92 9.86 -3.30 -0.31
N PHE A 93 10.04 -2.57 -1.41
CA PHE A 93 10.95 -1.46 -1.46
C PHE A 93 10.31 -0.24 -2.13
N LEU A 94 10.80 0.93 -1.72
CA LEU A 94 10.49 2.23 -2.31
C LEU A 94 11.68 2.71 -3.13
N CYS A 95 11.45 3.26 -4.32
CA CYS A 95 12.50 3.91 -5.12
C CYS A 95 12.03 5.20 -5.80
N SER A 96 12.97 6.06 -6.21
CA SER A 96 12.68 7.36 -6.86
C SER A 96 12.47 7.29 -8.39
N GLY A 97 12.47 6.09 -8.98
CA GLY A 97 12.19 5.85 -10.41
C GLY A 97 10.87 5.10 -10.64
N LYS A 98 10.55 4.80 -11.89
CA LYS A 98 9.47 3.87 -12.25
C LYS A 98 10.06 2.47 -12.45
N VAL A 99 9.44 1.46 -11.86
CA VAL A 99 9.79 0.05 -12.09
C VAL A 99 8.78 -0.55 -13.06
N SER A 100 9.25 -1.11 -14.17
CA SER A 100 8.40 -1.86 -15.10
C SER A 100 8.47 -3.36 -14.88
N GLU A 101 9.61 -3.85 -14.40
CA GLU A 101 9.85 -5.26 -14.13
C GLU A 101 10.60 -5.41 -12.79
N PRO A 102 9.87 -5.71 -11.71
CA PRO A 102 10.48 -6.01 -10.42
C PRO A 102 11.37 -7.24 -10.45
N SER A 103 12.58 -7.12 -9.94
CA SER A 103 13.47 -8.25 -9.70
C SER A 103 13.09 -8.98 -8.41
N THR A 104 13.00 -10.31 -8.48
CA THR A 104 12.83 -11.14 -7.28
C THR A 104 14.00 -10.96 -6.29
N GLU A 105 15.21 -10.70 -6.78
CA GLU A 105 16.38 -10.46 -5.92
C GLU A 105 16.20 -9.22 -5.02
N ASP A 106 15.66 -8.13 -5.58
CA ASP A 106 15.41 -6.91 -4.80
C ASP A 106 14.30 -7.12 -3.77
N ILE A 107 13.28 -7.91 -4.12
CA ILE A 107 12.18 -8.27 -3.21
C ILE A 107 12.69 -9.18 -2.09
N ASP A 108 13.49 -10.20 -2.41
CA ASP A 108 14.07 -11.10 -1.41
C ASP A 108 15.01 -10.37 -0.46
N LYS A 109 15.81 -9.42 -0.99
CA LYS A 109 16.67 -8.56 -0.17
C LYS A 109 15.85 -7.69 0.79
N ALA A 110 14.82 -7.01 0.28
CA ALA A 110 13.93 -6.23 1.13
C ALA A 110 13.20 -7.10 2.17
N ARG A 111 12.82 -8.32 1.81
CA ARG A 111 12.21 -9.29 2.73
C ARG A 111 13.18 -9.73 3.83
N ALA A 112 14.44 -9.95 3.52
CA ALA A 112 15.45 -10.33 4.51
C ALA A 112 15.60 -9.25 5.60
N ASP A 113 15.76 -8.00 5.19
CA ASP A 113 15.85 -6.85 6.12
C ASP A 113 14.56 -6.70 6.94
N ALA A 114 13.40 -6.83 6.28
CA ALA A 114 12.10 -6.75 6.94
C ALA A 114 11.88 -7.87 7.97
N LEU A 115 12.29 -9.10 7.68
CA LEU A 115 12.15 -10.22 8.63
C LEU A 115 13.00 -10.01 9.88
N GLU A 116 14.19 -9.43 9.74
CA GLU A 116 15.04 -9.08 10.88
C GLU A 116 14.33 -8.07 11.81
N THR A 117 13.79 -7.00 11.24
CA THR A 117 12.99 -6.01 11.98
C THR A 117 11.73 -6.64 12.59
N TYR A 118 11.06 -7.53 11.86
CA TYR A 118 9.85 -8.19 12.35
C TYR A 118 10.10 -9.08 13.57
N ARG A 119 11.24 -9.78 13.61
CA ARG A 119 11.62 -10.58 14.79
C ARG A 119 11.80 -9.70 16.03
N ARG A 120 12.53 -8.58 15.91
CA ARG A 120 12.68 -7.59 17.00
C ARG A 120 11.33 -7.02 17.45
N PHE A 121 10.44 -6.73 16.50
CA PHE A 121 9.09 -6.28 16.81
C PHE A 121 8.30 -7.30 17.64
N LEU A 122 8.38 -8.59 17.32
CA LEU A 122 7.68 -9.62 18.09
C LEU A 122 8.24 -9.85 19.50
N GLU A 123 9.48 -9.43 19.77
CA GLU A 123 10.08 -9.49 21.11
C GLU A 123 9.50 -8.44 22.06
N ASP A 124 9.16 -7.25 21.56
CA ASP A 124 8.57 -6.15 22.34
C ASP A 124 7.52 -5.38 21.53
N GLU A 125 6.41 -6.05 21.22
CA GLU A 125 5.35 -5.47 20.38
C GLU A 125 4.79 -4.16 20.94
N GLU A 126 4.73 -3.99 22.26
CA GLU A 126 4.08 -2.85 22.91
C GLU A 126 4.91 -1.56 22.82
N HIS A 127 6.24 -1.65 22.89
CA HIS A 127 7.13 -0.49 22.89
C HIS A 127 7.89 -0.31 21.57
N PHE A 128 7.67 -1.18 20.58
CA PHE A 128 8.35 -1.10 19.31
C PHE A 128 8.08 0.23 18.58
N ALA A 129 9.18 0.90 18.20
CA ALA A 129 9.18 2.09 17.38
C ALA A 129 9.57 1.75 15.94
N VAL A 130 9.03 2.51 14.97
CA VAL A 130 9.37 2.33 13.56
C VAL A 130 10.88 2.49 13.34
N GLU A 131 11.48 1.49 12.70
CA GLU A 131 12.90 1.50 12.36
C GLU A 131 13.15 2.15 10.99
N SER A 132 14.33 2.76 10.85
CA SER A 132 14.81 3.32 9.59
C SER A 132 15.57 2.27 8.77
N SER A 133 15.19 2.09 7.51
CA SER A 133 15.90 1.22 6.57
C SER A 133 17.03 1.95 5.86
N ALA A 134 18.15 1.27 5.61
CA ALA A 134 19.20 1.76 4.74
C ALA A 134 18.86 1.52 3.25
N ALA A 135 19.35 2.39 2.37
CA ALA A 135 19.18 2.19 0.93
C ALA A 135 20.10 1.08 0.41
N PHE A 136 19.62 0.32 -0.56
CA PHE A 136 20.42 -0.59 -1.39
C PHE A 136 20.35 -0.21 -2.87
N GLU A 137 21.30 -0.71 -3.66
CA GLU A 137 21.24 -0.60 -5.12
C GLU A 137 20.35 -1.71 -5.69
N ALA A 138 19.20 -1.32 -6.22
CA ALA A 138 18.26 -2.21 -6.88
C ALA A 138 18.65 -2.48 -8.33
N VAL A 139 18.44 -3.73 -8.76
CA VAL A 139 18.67 -4.23 -10.12
C VAL A 139 17.40 -4.27 -10.98
N SER A 140 16.22 -4.07 -10.39
CA SER A 140 14.93 -4.00 -11.07
C SER A 140 14.95 -3.04 -12.24
N ALA A 141 14.36 -3.45 -13.36
CA ALA A 141 14.40 -2.67 -14.59
C ALA A 141 13.54 -1.41 -14.44
N GLY A 142 14.21 -0.27 -14.55
CA GLY A 142 13.55 1.03 -14.60
C GLY A 142 13.07 1.33 -16.02
N THR A 143 11.93 2.02 -16.15
CA THR A 143 11.65 2.68 -17.44
C THR A 143 12.64 3.83 -17.59
N PRO A 144 13.42 3.91 -18.69
CA PRO A 144 14.26 5.07 -18.94
C PRO A 144 13.39 6.32 -18.89
N LYS A 145 13.84 7.35 -18.16
CA LYS A 145 13.23 8.67 -18.28
C LYS A 145 13.39 9.08 -19.74
N ALA A 146 12.30 9.08 -20.51
CA ALA A 146 12.35 9.54 -21.88
C ALA A 146 12.98 10.93 -21.88
N THR A 147 14.15 11.06 -22.50
CA THR A 147 14.72 12.37 -22.82
C THR A 147 13.65 13.06 -23.68
N PRO A 148 13.14 14.24 -23.29
CA PRO A 148 12.23 14.95 -24.17
C PRO A 148 12.92 15.08 -25.53
N PRO A 149 12.23 14.81 -26.66
CA PRO A 149 12.82 15.00 -27.97
C PRO A 149 13.38 16.43 -28.03
N PRO A 150 14.57 16.64 -28.63
CA PRO A 150 15.08 17.98 -28.83
C PRO A 150 13.98 18.79 -29.52
N ASP A 151 13.73 19.98 -28.97
CA ASP A 151 12.69 20.92 -29.40
C ASP A 151 13.10 21.47 -30.78
N ASP A 152 12.97 20.64 -31.82
CA ASP A 152 13.15 21.00 -33.22
C ASP A 152 11.96 21.85 -33.64
N LYS A 153 11.92 23.10 -33.15
CA LYS A 153 11.08 24.13 -33.73
C LYS A 153 11.69 24.50 -35.08
N PRO A 154 11.03 24.22 -36.22
CA PRO A 154 11.50 24.73 -37.50
C PRO A 154 11.46 26.26 -37.46
N ARG A 155 12.64 26.88 -37.46
CA ARG A 155 12.85 28.31 -37.73
C ARG A 155 12.45 28.61 -39.19
N PHE A 156 11.16 28.70 -39.48
CA PHE A 156 10.66 29.05 -40.81
C PHE A 156 9.42 29.95 -40.76
N TRP A 157 9.50 31.08 -40.05
CA TRP A 157 8.55 32.18 -40.28
C TRP A 157 9.12 33.55 -39.87
N MET A 158 10.29 33.87 -40.40
CA MET A 158 10.61 35.25 -40.74
C MET A 158 10.23 35.43 -42.21
N TRP A 159 9.53 36.51 -42.54
CA TRP A 159 9.02 36.92 -43.87
C TRP A 159 7.60 36.48 -44.28
N ALA A 160 6.61 36.97 -43.54
CA ALA A 160 5.39 37.55 -44.11
C ALA A 160 4.97 38.68 -43.15
N GLY A 161 5.14 39.95 -43.48
CA GLY A 161 4.45 40.57 -44.59
C GLY A 161 3.22 41.31 -44.06
N LEU A 162 3.48 42.42 -43.36
CA LEU A 162 2.72 43.67 -43.34
C LEU A 162 1.36 43.65 -44.08
N ALA A 163 0.26 43.45 -43.36
CA ALA A 163 -1.12 43.90 -43.68
C ALA A 163 -1.99 43.64 -42.43
N GLY A 164 -2.45 44.67 -41.73
CA GLY A 164 -3.75 45.27 -42.05
C GLY A 164 -4.52 45.50 -40.73
N LEU A 165 -4.60 46.77 -40.37
CA LEU A 165 -5.37 47.33 -39.26
C LEU A 165 -6.87 47.17 -39.51
N VAL A 166 -7.63 46.56 -38.58
CA VAL A 166 -9.07 46.83 -38.41
C VAL A 166 -9.42 46.87 -36.92
N VAL A 167 -10.06 47.98 -36.59
CA VAL A 167 -10.60 48.46 -35.32
C VAL A 167 -11.91 47.73 -34.96
N GLY A 168 -12.19 47.63 -33.66
CA GLY A 168 -13.53 47.35 -33.10
C GLY A 168 -13.50 46.11 -32.21
N GLY A 169 -13.58 46.18 -30.89
CA GLY A 169 -14.57 46.93 -30.14
C GLY A 169 -15.72 46.00 -29.78
N ALA A 170 -15.61 45.29 -28.64
CA ALA A 170 -16.75 44.84 -27.84
C ALA A 170 -16.23 44.21 -26.53
N VAL A 171 -16.35 45.01 -25.47
CA VAL A 171 -16.43 44.51 -24.10
C VAL A 171 -17.75 43.79 -23.95
N THR A 172 -17.72 42.49 -23.65
CA THR A 172 -18.84 41.81 -22.98
C THR A 172 -18.27 40.87 -21.93
N THR A 173 -18.15 41.40 -20.72
CA THR A 173 -18.20 40.65 -19.48
C THR A 173 -19.50 39.86 -19.42
N VAL A 174 -19.44 38.55 -19.55
CA VAL A 174 -20.50 37.67 -19.07
C VAL A 174 -19.98 37.00 -17.80
N VAL A 175 -20.28 37.65 -16.69
CA VAL A 175 -20.37 37.01 -15.38
C VAL A 175 -21.60 36.13 -15.42
N LEU A 176 -21.41 34.80 -15.48
CA LEU A 176 -22.44 33.85 -15.06
C LEU A 176 -21.92 33.16 -13.80
N LEU A 177 -22.24 33.80 -12.68
CA LEU A 177 -22.40 33.15 -11.38
C LEU A 177 -23.54 32.13 -11.51
N SER A 178 -23.19 30.85 -11.57
CA SER A 178 -24.10 29.78 -11.15
C SER A 178 -23.43 29.04 -10.00
N GLY A 179 -23.67 29.56 -8.80
CA GLY A 179 -23.49 28.79 -7.58
C GLY A 179 -24.70 27.88 -7.41
N SER A 180 -24.42 26.59 -7.19
CA SER A 180 -25.38 25.66 -6.60
C SER A 180 -24.65 24.38 -6.17
N GLU A 181 -24.06 24.45 -4.98
CA GLU A 181 -24.05 23.35 -4.01
C GLU A 181 -24.53 23.99 -2.70
N PRO A 182 -25.19 23.29 -1.75
CA PRO A 182 -25.46 21.85 -1.69
C PRO A 182 -26.93 21.52 -1.34
N GLU A 183 -27.45 20.38 -1.79
CA GLU A 183 -28.57 19.77 -1.07
C GLU A 183 -28.43 18.24 -1.04
N LYS A 184 -28.05 17.75 0.14
CA LYS A 184 -28.36 16.41 0.59
C LYS A 184 -29.38 16.59 1.71
N PRO A 185 -30.58 16.00 1.58
CA PRO A 185 -31.09 15.28 2.73
C PRO A 185 -31.67 13.91 2.37
N VAL A 186 -31.28 12.95 3.20
CA VAL A 186 -32.13 11.89 3.78
C VAL A 186 -32.86 10.98 2.79
N ASN A 187 -32.36 9.74 2.70
CA ASN A 187 -33.15 8.61 2.23
C ASN A 187 -33.68 7.86 3.48
N PRO A 188 -34.97 7.99 3.84
CA PRO A 188 -35.59 7.16 4.86
C PRO A 188 -36.19 5.95 4.16
N CYS A 189 -35.43 4.87 4.08
CA CYS A 189 -36.00 3.55 3.80
C CYS A 189 -35.37 2.53 4.73
N ALA A 190 -35.74 2.65 6.01
CA ALA A 190 -35.76 1.53 6.92
C ALA A 190 -37.20 0.99 6.98
N GLN A 191 -37.35 -0.24 6.45
CA GLN A 191 -38.13 -1.35 7.02
C GLN A 191 -39.68 -1.36 6.87
N PRO A 192 -40.40 -2.49 7.12
CA PRO A 192 -39.97 -3.83 7.57
C PRO A 192 -40.68 -5.05 6.89
N THR A 193 -40.26 -6.25 7.31
CA THR A 193 -41.05 -7.50 7.46
C THR A 193 -41.49 -8.29 6.21
N THR A 194 -40.80 -9.41 5.97
CA THR A 194 -41.47 -10.68 5.68
C THR A 194 -41.00 -11.69 6.72
N GLY A 195 -41.92 -12.09 7.60
CA GLY A 195 -41.68 -13.12 8.60
C GLY A 195 -41.94 -14.52 8.08
N LEU A 196 -41.46 -15.49 8.87
CA LEU A 196 -41.66 -16.94 8.85
C LEU A 196 -40.99 -17.69 7.66
N ALA A 197 -40.27 -18.79 7.86
CA ALA A 197 -40.51 -19.84 8.85
C ALA A 197 -39.23 -20.42 9.47
N VAL A 198 -39.37 -20.73 10.75
CA VAL A 198 -38.58 -21.68 11.53
C VAL A 198 -38.77 -23.08 10.94
N LEU A 199 -37.66 -23.78 10.64
CA LEU A 199 -37.62 -25.24 10.66
C LEU A 199 -36.34 -25.67 11.38
N THR A 200 -36.53 -25.93 12.66
CA THR A 200 -35.64 -26.68 13.54
C THR A 200 -35.65 -28.15 13.10
N THR A 201 -34.50 -28.69 12.72
CA THR A 201 -34.23 -30.13 12.79
C THR A 201 -32.93 -30.32 13.55
N GLY A 202 -33.06 -30.75 14.81
CA GLY A 202 -31.96 -31.19 15.64
C GLY A 202 -31.52 -32.62 15.30
N THR A 203 -30.30 -32.97 15.75
CA THR A 203 -29.66 -34.29 15.99
C THR A 203 -28.15 -34.06 15.77
N SER A 204 -27.17 -34.31 16.63
CA SER A 204 -26.98 -34.74 18.03
C SER A 204 -25.52 -34.39 18.37
N PRO A 205 -25.16 -33.87 19.56
CA PRO A 205 -23.77 -33.85 19.98
C PRO A 205 -23.38 -35.21 20.57
N THR A 206 -22.46 -35.92 19.92
CA THR A 206 -21.78 -37.08 20.51
C THR A 206 -20.86 -36.60 21.62
N VAL A 207 -21.30 -36.79 22.86
CA VAL A 207 -20.48 -36.67 24.06
C VAL A 207 -19.61 -37.92 24.16
N SER A 208 -18.29 -37.77 24.04
CA SER A 208 -17.33 -38.84 24.32
C SER A 208 -16.71 -38.57 25.68
N CYS A 209 -17.05 -39.40 26.68
CA CYS A 209 -16.37 -39.42 27.98
C CYS A 209 -14.97 -40.05 27.87
N PRO A 210 -13.98 -39.61 28.67
CA PRO A 210 -12.66 -40.24 28.73
C PRO A 210 -12.69 -41.53 29.57
N PRO A 211 -11.85 -42.55 29.26
CA PRO A 211 -11.70 -43.72 30.11
C PRO A 211 -10.89 -43.40 31.38
N THR A 212 -11.46 -43.82 32.50
CA THR A 212 -10.91 -43.81 33.86
C THR A 212 -9.69 -44.73 34.00
N LYS A 213 -8.67 -44.26 34.74
CA LYS A 213 -7.54 -45.05 35.25
C LYS A 213 -8.02 -46.31 36.01
N SER A 214 -7.41 -47.46 35.73
CA SER A 214 -7.37 -48.58 36.68
C SER A 214 -5.92 -48.93 36.99
N SER A 215 -5.62 -48.89 38.28
CA SER A 215 -4.39 -49.37 38.91
C SER A 215 -4.48 -50.89 39.10
N ARG A 216 -3.46 -51.61 38.68
CA ARG A 216 -2.80 -52.67 39.45
C ARG A 216 -1.46 -53.03 38.82
#